data_AF-A0AA42WVM2-F1
#
_entry.id   AF-A0AA42WVM2-F1
#
_cell.length_a   1.000
_cell.length_b   1.000
_cell.length_c   1.000
_cell.angle_alpha   90.00
_cell.angle_beta   90.00
_cell.angle_gamma   90.00
#
_symmetry.space_group_name_H-M   'P 1'
#
loop_
_entity.id
_entity.type
_entity.pdbx_description
1 polymer ?
#
loop_
_entity_poly.entity_id
_entity_poly.type
_entity_poly.pdbx_seq_one_letter_code
_entity_poly.pdbx_strand_id
1 'polypeptide(L)' 'MTGERASGTVKFFNAMKGFGFIQRDDGQPDAFVHISAVERAGMGALNEGDRLDFELEVDRRGKYAAVNLQSKAD' A
#
# COMPACT_ATOMS: atom_id res chain seq x y z
N MET A 1 -4.30 16.71 3.71
CA MET A 1 -2.94 16.15 3.65
C MET A 1 -2.89 15.07 4.70
N THR A 2 -2.64 13.84 4.30
CA THR A 2 -2.00 12.90 5.21
C THR A 2 -0.80 12.38 4.43
N GLY A 3 0.40 12.72 4.93
CA GLY A 3 1.66 12.04 4.65
C GLY A 3 2.00 11.19 5.87
N GLU A 4 0.96 10.58 6.45
CA GLU A 4 1.11 9.75 7.64
C GLU A 4 1.74 8.44 7.21
N ARG A 5 2.90 8.12 7.81
CA ARG A 5 3.58 6.86 7.58
C ARG A 5 2.90 5.76 8.37
N ALA A 6 2.61 4.65 7.69
CA ALA A 6 2.08 3.44 8.26
C ALA A 6 2.84 2.23 7.72
N SER A 7 2.78 1.14 8.47
CA SER A 7 3.32 -0.15 8.05
C SER A 7 2.19 -1.17 7.93
N GLY A 8 2.41 -2.19 7.12
CA GLY A 8 1.41 -3.22 6.94
C GLY A 8 1.88 -4.39 6.09
N THR A 9 0.98 -5.36 5.96
CA THR A 9 1.19 -6.59 5.20
C THR A 9 0.25 -6.62 4.00
N VAL A 10 0.75 -6.95 2.81
CA VAL A 10 -0.07 -7.12 1.62
C VAL A 10 -1.04 -8.26 1.86
N LYS A 11 -2.34 -7.93 1.91
CA LYS A 11 -3.41 -8.91 2.10
C LYS A 11 -3.80 -9.57 0.79
N PHE A 12 -3.71 -8.82 -0.31
CA PHE A 12 -3.98 -9.29 -1.66
C PHE A 12 -3.50 -8.25 -2.66
N PHE A 13 -2.94 -8.70 -3.77
CA PHE A 13 -2.64 -7.84 -4.92
C PHE A 13 -2.97 -8.57 -6.22
N ASN A 14 -3.67 -7.91 -7.13
CA ASN A 14 -3.96 -8.44 -8.45
C ASN A 14 -3.25 -7.58 -9.50
N ALA A 15 -2.11 -8.06 -9.97
CA ALA A 15 -1.32 -7.38 -11.00
C ALA A 15 -2.10 -7.20 -12.32
N MET A 16 -2.98 -8.14 -12.68
CA MET A 16 -3.81 -8.02 -13.89
C MET A 16 -4.84 -6.89 -13.78
N LYS A 17 -5.45 -6.71 -12.60
CA LYS A 17 -6.39 -5.62 -12.35
C LYS A 17 -5.70 -4.31 -11.93
N GLY A 18 -4.43 -4.36 -11.59
CA GLY A 18 -3.62 -3.20 -11.20
C GLY A 18 -3.93 -2.64 -9.81
N PHE A 19 -4.51 -3.43 -8.90
CA PHE A 19 -4.80 -2.98 -7.54
C PHE A 19 -4.76 -4.10 -6.49
N GLY A 20 -4.64 -3.70 -5.23
CA GLY A 20 -4.68 -4.58 -4.08
C GLY A 20 -5.07 -3.87 -2.78
N PHE A 21 -4.90 -4.58 -1.68
CA PHE A 21 -5.13 -4.09 -0.32
C PHE A 21 -3.99 -4.49 0.61
N ILE A 22 -3.62 -3.56 1.48
CA ILE A 22 -2.61 -3.75 2.53
C ILE A 22 -3.32 -3.67 3.87
N GLN A 23 -3.17 -4.72 4.67
CA GLN A 23 -3.63 -4.72 6.05
C GLN A 23 -2.65 -3.88 6.89
N ARG A 24 -3.16 -2.83 7.53
CA ARG A 24 -2.36 -1.93 8.36
C ARG A 24 -2.10 -2.56 9.74
N ASP A 25 -0.88 -2.36 10.25
CA ASP A 25 -0.48 -2.84 11.58
C ASP A 25 -1.15 -2.06 12.73
N ASP A 26 -1.60 -0.84 12.47
CA ASP A 26 -2.27 0.04 13.45
C ASP A 26 -3.75 -0.33 13.72
N GLY A 27 -4.24 -1.41 13.10
CA GLY A 27 -5.62 -1.89 13.26
C GLY A 27 -6.68 -1.06 12.56
N GLN A 28 -6.29 -0.05 11.79
CA GLN A 28 -7.21 0.75 10.97
C GLN A 28 -7.64 0.00 9.70
N PRO A 29 -8.65 0.50 8.95
CA PRO A 29 -9.12 -0.15 7.74
C PRO A 29 -8.01 -0.35 6.71
N ASP A 30 -8.09 -1.47 5.97
CA ASP A 30 -7.16 -1.84 4.91
C ASP A 30 -6.89 -0.65 3.95
N ALA A 31 -5.61 -0.39 3.69
CA ALA A 31 -5.19 0.63 2.75
C ALA A 31 -5.29 0.10 1.31
N PHE A 32 -5.89 0.88 0.42
CA PHE A 32 -5.93 0.56 -1.00
C PHE A 32 -4.56 0.82 -1.65
N VAL A 33 -4.08 -0.08 -2.50
CA VAL A 33 -2.84 0.14 -3.26
C VAL A 33 -3.10 0.00 -4.76
N HIS A 34 -2.61 0.96 -5.53
CA HIS A 34 -2.66 0.96 -7.00
C HIS A 34 -1.31 0.57 -7.59
N ILE A 35 -1.30 -0.10 -8.74
CA ILE A 35 -0.06 -0.50 -9.43
C ILE A 35 0.87 0.68 -9.68
N SER A 36 0.34 1.87 -9.96
CA SER A 36 1.16 3.07 -10.14
C SER A 36 1.98 3.46 -8.90
N ALA A 37 1.52 3.14 -7.68
CA ALA A 37 2.30 3.35 -6.47
C ALA A 37 3.45 2.34 -6.35
N VAL A 38 3.20 1.09 -6.77
CA VAL A 38 4.18 0.00 -6.83
C VAL A 38 5.27 0.32 -7.85
N GLU A 39 4.88 0.73 -9.05
CA GLU A 39 5.79 1.13 -10.13
C GLU A 39 6.65 2.35 -9.74
N ARG A 40 6.04 3.35 -9.09
CA ARG A 40 6.76 4.54 -8.57
C ARG A 40 7.78 4.20 -7.50
N ALA A 41 7.50 3.18 -6.69
CA ALA A 41 8.43 2.67 -5.70
C ALA A 41 9.57 1.84 -6.32
N GLY A 42 9.56 1.60 -7.64
CA GLY A 42 10.51 0.73 -8.31
C GLY A 42 10.32 -0.75 -7.94
N MET A 43 9.17 -1.11 -7.37
CA MET A 43 8.82 -2.48 -7.04
C MET A 43 8.23 -3.15 -8.29
N GLY A 44 8.67 -4.37 -8.60
CA GLY A 44 8.16 -5.10 -9.77
C GLY A 44 6.73 -5.61 -9.57
N ALA A 45 6.45 -6.17 -8.39
CA ALA A 45 5.13 -6.66 -7.99
C ALA A 45 5.04 -6.69 -6.46
N LEU A 46 3.81 -6.68 -5.94
CA LEU A 46 3.52 -6.99 -4.55
C LEU A 46 2.97 -8.42 -4.48
N ASN A 47 3.50 -9.23 -3.57
CA ASN A 47 2.99 -10.55 -3.27
C ASN A 47 2.19 -10.52 -1.97
N GLU A 48 1.20 -11.41 -1.85
CA GLU A 48 0.49 -11.61 -0.59
C GLU A 48 1.47 -12.04 0.51
N GLY A 49 1.37 -11.40 1.68
CA GLY A 49 2.29 -11.60 2.80
C GLY A 49 3.51 -10.66 2.83
N ASP A 50 3.77 -9.89 1.77
CA ASP A 50 4.88 -8.93 1.78
C ASP A 50 4.65 -7.83 2.82
N ARG A 51 5.69 -7.51 3.59
CA ARG A 51 5.67 -6.42 4.57
C ARG A 51 6.31 -5.16 3.99
N LEU A 52 5.62 -4.04 4.14
CA LEU A 52 6.09 -2.76 3.62
C LEU A 52 5.68 -1.59 4.51
N ASP A 53 6.46 -0.53 4.41
CA ASP A 53 6.15 0.80 4.90
C ASP A 53 5.57 1.64 3.75
N PHE A 54 4.62 2.51 4.06
CA PHE A 54 3.95 3.37 3.08
C PHE A 54 3.42 4.63 3.73
N GLU A 55 3.09 5.62 2.90
CA GLU A 55 2.34 6.79 3.33
C GLU A 55 0.88 6.66 2.96
N LEU A 56 0.01 7.22 3.80
CA LEU A 56 -1.44 7.16 3.63
C LEU A 56 -1.97 8.47 3.07
N GLU A 57 -2.41 8.45 1.81
CA GLU A 57 -3.13 9.56 1.21
C GLU A 57 -4.65 9.33 1.29
N VAL A 58 -5.41 10.37 1.63
CA VAL A 58 -6.88 10.33 1.57
C VAL A 58 -7.32 10.86 0.21
N ASP A 59 -7.94 10.01 -0.60
CA ASP A 59 -8.56 10.42 -1.87
C ASP A 59 -9.81 11.30 -1.62
N ARG A 60 -10.30 11.99 -2.66
CA ARG A 60 -11.52 12.81 -2.65
C ARG A 60 -12.76 12.10 -2.10
N ARG A 61 -12.77 10.77 -2.10
CA ARG A 61 -13.85 9.92 -1.55
C ARG A 61 -13.67 9.54 -0.07
N GLY A 62 -12.66 10.05 0.61
CA GLY A 62 -12.37 9.74 2.02
C GLY A 62 -11.74 8.36 2.23
N LYS A 63 -11.22 7.72 1.18
CA LYS A 63 -10.58 6.41 1.27
C LYS A 63 -9.07 6.55 1.38
N TYR A 64 -8.47 5.72 2.23
CA TYR A 64 -7.03 5.64 2.41
C TYR A 64 -6.38 4.87 1.25
N ALA A 65 -5.40 5.48 0.61
CA ALA A 65 -4.55 4.91 -0.41
C ALA A 65 -3.09 4.89 0.06
N ALA A 66 -2.41 3.77 -0.13
CA ALA A 66 -0.99 3.62 0.13
C ALA A 66 -0.18 4.20 -1.04
N VAL A 67 0.70 5.14 -0.72
CA VAL A 67 1.63 5.80 -1.64
C VAL A 67 3.05 5.74 -1.07
N ASN A 68 4.06 6.08 -1.88
CA ASN A 68 5.47 6.06 -1.48
C ASN A 68 5.89 4.76 -0.79
N LEU A 69 5.54 3.62 -1.40
CA LEU A 69 5.81 2.30 -0.83
C LEU A 69 7.31 2.09 -0.66
N GLN A 70 7.70 1.45 0.44
CA GLN A 70 9.07 1.05 0.73
C GLN A 70 9.08 -0.38 1.25
N SER A 71 9.85 -1.25 0.59
CA SER A 71 10.05 -2.61 1.04
C SER A 71 10.82 -2.56 2.34
N LYS A 72 10.32 -3.24 3.37
CA LYS A 72 11.13 -3.43 4.57
C LYS A 72 12.19 -4.47 4.23
N ALA A 73 13.42 -4.02 3.96
CA ALA A 73 14.55 -4.94 3.88
C ALA A 73 14.89 -5.35 5.31
N ASP A 74 14.60 -6.61 5.67
CA ASP A 74 15.11 -7.24 6.89
C ASP A 74 16.64 -7.41 6.83
#